data_AF-A0A0W0VLN3-F1
#
_entry.id   AF-A0A0W0VLN3-F1
#
_cell.length_a   1.000
_cell.length_b   1.000
_cell.length_c   1.000
_cell.angle_alpha   90.00
_cell.angle_beta   90.00
_cell.angle_gamma   90.00
#
_symmetry.space_group_name_H-M   'P 1'
#
loop_
_entity.id
_entity.type
_entity.pdbx_description
1 polymer ?
#
loop_
_entity_poly.entity_id
_entity_poly.type
_entity_poly.pdbx_seq_one_letter_code
_entity_poly.pdbx_strand_id
1 'polypeptide(L)'
;MAEEIITKSRRSRIKDAFIGILVGIVMIIAAIVLIFLNERHGLHTMQSLVEVQRTLIPIPNVPVDQKNNLHVVYVTGLTTTKDTLKDPLLTI
;
A
#
# COMPACT_ATOMS: atom_id res chain seq x y z
N MET A 1 60.13 14.64 -2.71
CA MET A 1 60.06 13.39 -3.49
C MET A 1 58.67 13.35 -4.10
N ALA A 2 58.58 13.24 -5.43
CA ALA A 2 57.39 13.63 -6.20
C ALA A 2 56.13 12.83 -5.85
N GLU A 3 55.00 13.53 -5.85
CA GLU A 3 53.66 13.06 -5.55
C GLU A 3 53.14 12.17 -6.69
N GLU A 4 52.66 10.96 -6.36
CA GLU A 4 52.19 9.98 -7.32
C GLU A 4 50.84 10.43 -7.91
N ILE A 5 50.87 10.95 -9.14
CA ILE A 5 49.65 11.38 -9.83
C ILE A 5 48.97 10.15 -10.44
N ILE A 6 47.98 9.62 -9.72
CA ILE A 6 47.16 8.47 -10.14
C ILE A 6 46.30 8.88 -11.35
N THR A 7 46.88 8.87 -12.55
CA THR A 7 46.19 9.23 -13.79
C THR A 7 45.27 8.08 -14.22
N LYS A 8 44.02 8.06 -13.72
CA LYS A 8 42.99 7.13 -14.24
C LYS A 8 42.86 7.37 -15.75
N SER A 9 43.30 6.39 -16.56
CA SER A 9 43.28 6.50 -18.02
C SER A 9 41.85 6.70 -18.54
N ARG A 10 41.67 7.48 -19.63
CA ARG A 10 40.35 7.75 -20.24
C ARG A 10 39.56 6.48 -20.57
N ARG A 11 40.27 5.37 -20.84
CA ARG A 11 39.70 4.04 -21.10
C ARG A 11 39.05 3.41 -19.86
N SER A 12 39.61 3.63 -18.67
CA SER A 12 39.05 3.15 -17.41
C SER A 12 37.71 3.82 -17.09
N ARG A 13 37.62 5.14 -17.32
CA ARG A 13 36.39 5.93 -17.10
C ARG A 13 35.22 5.48 -17.98
N ILE A 14 35.50 5.09 -19.23
CA ILE A 14 34.47 4.61 -20.16
C ILE A 14 33.94 3.25 -19.68
N LYS A 15 34.82 2.34 -19.25
CA LYS A 15 34.42 1.03 -18.71
C LYS A 15 33.56 1.18 -17.45
N ASP A 16 33.95 2.08 -16.55
CA ASP A 16 33.20 2.37 -15.32
C ASP A 16 31.81 2.95 -15.63
N ALA A 17 31.68 3.79 -16.66
CA ALA A 17 30.40 4.34 -17.10
C ALA A 17 29.45 3.28 -17.65
N PHE A 18 29.94 2.33 -18.45
CA PHE A 18 29.12 1.22 -18.96
C PHE A 18 28.58 0.32 -17.84
N ILE A 19 29.42 0.05 -16.82
CA ILE A 19 28.99 -0.70 -15.63
C ILE A 19 27.94 0.09 -14.85
N GLY A 20 28.13 1.40 -14.69
CA GLY A 20 27.14 2.27 -14.05
C GLY A 20 25.78 2.26 -14.76
N ILE A 21 25.75 2.25 -16.09
CA ILE A 21 24.52 2.14 -16.87
C ILE A 21 23.81 0.80 -16.60
N LEU A 22 24.55 -0.32 -16.62
CA LEU A 22 23.98 -1.63 -16.35
C LEU A 22 23.37 -1.71 -14.94
N VAL A 23 24.08 -1.20 -13.94
CA VAL A 23 23.58 -1.12 -12.55
C VAL A 23 22.36 -0.22 -12.47
N GLY A 24 22.35 0.91 -13.17
CA GLY A 24 21.20 1.82 -13.25
C GLY A 24 19.96 1.16 -13.84
N ILE A 25 20.12 0.38 -14.92
CA ILE A 25 19.01 -0.38 -15.53
C ILE A 25 18.45 -1.41 -14.54
N VAL A 26 19.33 -2.16 -13.86
CA VAL A 26 18.92 -3.13 -12.84
C VAL A 26 18.16 -2.45 -11.70
N MET A 27 18.63 -1.30 -11.22
CA MET A 27 17.95 -0.50 -10.20
C MET A 27 16.57 -0.01 -10.66
N ILE A 28 16.41 0.42 -11.91
CA ILE A 28 15.11 0.83 -12.47
C ILE A 28 14.13 -0.35 -12.47
N ILE A 29 14.58 -1.52 -12.94
CA ILE A 29 13.74 -2.73 -12.94
C ILE A 29 13.34 -3.10 -11.51
N ALA A 30 14.29 -3.08 -10.57
CA ALA A 30 14.03 -3.36 -9.17
C ALA A 30 13.02 -2.37 -8.55
N ALA A 31 13.14 -1.08 -8.87
CA ALA A 31 12.20 -0.05 -8.42
C ALA A 31 10.79 -0.30 -8.95
N ILE A 32 10.65 -0.65 -10.23
CA ILE A 32 9.36 -1.01 -10.83
C ILE A 32 8.75 -2.20 -10.08
N VAL A 33 9.52 -3.27 -9.85
CA VAL A 33 9.04 -4.46 -9.13
C VAL A 33 8.60 -4.10 -7.70
N LEU A 34 9.38 -3.28 -6.97
CA LEU A 34 9.03 -2.85 -5.62
C LEU A 34 7.74 -2.04 -5.58
N ILE A 35 7.53 -1.13 -6.54
CA ILE A 35 6.29 -0.38 -6.68
C ILE A 35 5.12 -1.34 -6.94
N PHE A 36 5.27 -2.31 -7.86
CA PHE A 36 4.21 -3.29 -8.12
C PHE A 36 3.91 -4.20 -6.93
N LEU A 37 4.90 -4.55 -6.11
CA LEU A 37 4.68 -5.32 -4.89
C LEU A 37 3.95 -4.50 -3.82
N ASN A 38 4.26 -3.20 -3.72
CA ASN A 38 3.54 -2.28 -2.86
C ASN A 38 2.07 -2.10 -3.31
N GLU A 39 1.86 -1.89 -4.61
CA GLU A 39 0.54 -1.64 -5.20
C GLU A 39 -0.34 -2.90 -5.32
N ARG A 40 0.26 -4.10 -5.36
CA ARG A 40 -0.47 -5.38 -5.47
C ARG A 40 -1.49 -5.55 -4.35
N HIS A 41 -1.21 -5.05 -3.15
CA HIS A 41 -2.17 -5.06 -2.04
C HIS A 41 -3.38 -4.13 -2.30
N GLY A 42 -3.19 -3.00 -2.98
CA GLY A 42 -4.25 -2.07 -3.34
C GLY A 42 -5.19 -2.64 -4.40
N LEU A 43 -4.64 -3.25 -5.45
CA LEU A 43 -5.43 -3.85 -6.54
C LEU A 43 -6.33 -4.99 -6.04
N HIS A 44 -5.81 -5.89 -5.21
CA HIS A 44 -6.60 -6.96 -4.60
C HIS A 44 -7.68 -6.42 -3.66
N THR A 45 -7.40 -5.35 -2.93
CA THR A 45 -8.38 -4.70 -2.05
C THR A 45 -9.51 -4.08 -2.86
N MET A 46 -9.21 -3.35 -3.93
CA MET A 46 -10.23 -2.75 -4.79
C MET A 46 -11.12 -3.81 -5.45
N GLN A 47 -10.55 -4.90 -5.96
CA GLN A 47 -11.33 -6.00 -6.53
C GLN A 47 -12.23 -6.66 -5.48
N SER A 48 -11.70 -6.91 -4.28
CA SER A 48 -12.47 -7.50 -3.18
C SER A 48 -13.62 -6.58 -2.75
N LEU A 49 -13.42 -5.26 -2.70
CA LEU A 49 -14.47 -4.29 -2.37
C LEU A 49 -15.56 -4.23 -3.45
N VAL A 50 -15.18 -4.29 -4.73
CA VAL A 50 -16.15 -4.33 -5.84
C VAL A 50 -16.95 -5.63 -5.82
N GLU A 51 -16.31 -6.76 -5.52
CA GLU A 51 -16.99 -8.06 -5.41
C GLU A 51 -17.95 -8.10 -4.20
N VAL A 52 -17.50 -7.55 -3.07
CA VAL A 52 -18.33 -7.35 -1.87
C VAL A 52 -19.52 -6.45 -2.17
N GLN A 53 -19.33 -5.35 -2.90
CA GLN A 53 -20.43 -4.44 -3.26
C GLN A 53 -21.51 -5.13 -4.09
N ARG A 54 -21.15 -6.09 -4.95
CA ARG A 54 -22.12 -6.85 -5.76
C ARG A 54 -22.89 -7.91 -4.97
N THR A 55 -22.30 -8.42 -3.89
CA THR A 55 -22.87 -9.51 -3.07
C THR A 55 -23.49 -9.01 -1.76
N LEU A 56 -23.45 -7.69 -1.54
CA LEU A 56 -24.00 -6.98 -0.41
C LEU A 56 -25.51 -7.21 -0.25
N ILE A 57 -25.93 -7.71 0.90
CA ILE A 57 -27.35 -7.78 1.28
C ILE A 57 -27.63 -6.69 2.33
N PRO A 58 -28.40 -5.64 2.00
CA PRO A 58 -28.83 -4.66 3.00
C PRO A 58 -29.87 -5.31 3.91
N ILE A 59 -29.61 -5.30 5.22
CA ILE A 59 -30.54 -5.85 6.22
C ILE A 59 -30.98 -4.76 7.20
N PRO A 60 -32.26 -4.76 7.63
CA PRO A 60 -32.74 -3.82 8.63
C PRO A 60 -32.08 -4.08 9.98
N ASN A 61 -32.08 -3.08 10.86
CA ASN A 61 -31.56 -3.17 12.22
C ASN A 61 -32.48 -4.02 13.11
N VAL A 62 -32.53 -5.33 12.84
CA VAL A 62 -33.34 -6.34 13.51
C VAL A 62 -32.43 -7.44 14.09
N PRO A 63 -32.93 -8.30 15.00
CA PRO A 63 -32.15 -9.41 15.51
C PRO A 63 -31.59 -10.29 14.39
N VAL A 64 -30.41 -10.89 14.62
CA VAL A 64 -29.67 -11.69 13.64
C VAL A 64 -30.57 -12.79 13.05
N ASP A 65 -30.81 -12.71 11.73
CA ASP A 65 -31.50 -13.77 10.98
C ASP A 65 -30.48 -14.81 10.49
N GLN A 66 -30.65 -16.06 10.92
CA GLN A 66 -29.80 -17.19 10.54
C GLN A 66 -29.78 -17.44 9.02
N LYS A 67 -30.78 -16.95 8.27
CA LYS A 67 -30.82 -17.04 6.80
C LYS A 67 -29.70 -16.26 6.10
N ASN A 68 -29.09 -15.28 6.77
CA ASN A 68 -27.99 -14.48 6.23
C ASN A 68 -26.60 -15.03 6.58
N ASN A 69 -26.52 -16.21 7.21
CA ASN A 69 -25.23 -16.84 7.51
C ASN A 69 -24.39 -17.01 6.23
N LEU A 70 -23.08 -16.74 6.33
CA LEU A 70 -22.09 -16.80 5.25
C LEU A 70 -22.28 -15.76 4.12
N HIS A 71 -23.20 -14.80 4.26
CA HIS A 71 -23.39 -13.70 3.32
C HIS A 71 -22.76 -12.40 3.83
N VAL A 72 -22.37 -11.54 2.88
CA VAL A 72 -21.87 -10.20 3.21
C VAL A 72 -23.07 -9.28 3.47
N VAL A 73 -23.30 -8.96 4.75
CA VAL A 73 -24.42 -8.15 5.19
C VAL A 73 -24.01 -6.71 5.49
N TYR A 74 -24.89 -5.77 5.17
CA TYR A 74 -24.74 -4.36 5.55
C TYR A 74 -25.92 -3.92 6.39
N VAL A 75 -25.62 -3.52 7.62
CA VAL A 75 -26.59 -3.07 8.61
C VAL A 75 -26.45 -1.57 8.75
N THR A 76 -27.56 -0.85 8.67
CA THR A 76 -27.62 0.57 9.03
C THR A 76 -28.54 0.73 10.22
N GLY A 77 -28.16 1.61 11.15
CA GLY A 77 -28.95 1.83 12.35
C GLY A 77 -28.56 3.11 13.05
N LEU A 78 -29.51 3.69 13.78
CA LEU A 78 -29.23 4.82 14.65
C LEU A 78 -28.38 4.33 15.83
N THR A 79 -27.11 4.71 15.84
CA THR A 79 -26.24 4.47 17.00
C THR A 79 -26.60 5.50 18.07
N THR A 80 -27.14 5.03 19.19
CA THR A 80 -27.37 5.87 20.37
C THR A 80 -26.29 5.55 21.40
N THR A 81 -25.69 6.58 21.99
CA THR A 81 -24.76 6.43 23.11
C THR A 81 -25.36 7.11 24.34
N LYS A 82 -25.15 6.50 25.51
CA LYS A 82 -25.45 7.14 26.80
C LYS A 82 -24.24 7.88 27.37
N ASP A 83 -23.07 7.67 26.76
CA ASP A 83 -21.83 8.27 27.21
C ASP A 83 -21.68 9.66 26.63
N THR A 84 -21.33 10.61 27.50
CA THR A 84 -20.89 11.93 27.06
C THR A 84 -19.44 11.81 26.62
N LEU A 85 -19.16 12.18 25.37
CA LEU A 85 -17.79 12.26 24.86
C LEU A 85 -16.99 13.23 25.75
N LYS A 86 -15.97 12.69 26.43
CA LYS A 86 -15.03 13.49 27.22
C LYS A 86 -13.69 13.50 26.51
N ASP A 87 -13.17 14.69 26.26
CA ASP A 87 -11.82 14.87 25.75
C ASP A 87 -10.84 14.91 26.95
N PRO A 88 -9.88 13.98 27.04
CA PRO A 88 -8.88 13.98 28.12
C PRO A 88 -7.95 15.19 28.11
N LEU A 89 -7.76 15.83 26.95
CA LEU A 89 -6.83 16.94 26.72
C LEU A 89 -7.51 18.30 26.83
N LEU A 90 -8.79 18.40 26.45
CA LEU A 90 -9.61 19.59 26.60
C LEU A 90 -10.49 19.48 27.85
N THR A 91 -9.85 19.44 29.02
CA THR A 91 -10.55 19.64 30.29
C THR A 91 -10.82 21.13 30.45
N ILE A 92 -12.04 21.57 30.10
CA ILE A 92 -12.59 22.88 30.47
C ILE A 92 -13.54 22.70 31.65
#